data_AF-A0A4R0XG06-F1
#
_entry.id   AF-A0A4R0XG06-F1
#
_cell.length_a   1.000
_cell.length_b   1.000
_cell.length_c   1.000
_cell.angle_alpha   90.00
_cell.angle_beta   90.00
_cell.angle_gamma   90.00
#
_symmetry.space_group_name_H-M   'P 1'
#
loop_
_entity.id
_entity.type
_entity.pdbx_description
1 polymer ?
#
loop_
_entity_poly.entity_id
_entity_poly.type
_entity_poly.pdbx_seq_one_letter_code
_entity_poly.pdbx_strand_id
1 'polypeptide(L)'
;MTQETSAELTILAVAERMRDEFEHYAPVIARGLAMLNSMSLGIQAIAQEIFPKVAPHLHALGQVDWAEAIRRVQELPSKSKAAMTLAAANGWFFGWSDSLQGVMELVERLDADRPAEIDEVLMQYYRDNLQFFSDEMVRRHPDRALVIKAAISAHQTLGTDGYCLSIPVFIAQADGLLTEITDVKSAFMRAARGGPELQASAALREQLAADPESLDLIHPLLALHDLDFMKSADARKKAAQASGGAFTALNRHQVMHGESWNYGTEINSLKAFSLLAFVGTHLPEILQGGRLNATRTVS
;
A
#
# COMPACT_ATOMS: atom_id res chain seq x y z
N MET A 1 -33.20 -37.85 -27.98
CA MET A 1 -33.37 -36.61 -27.20
C MET A 1 -32.45 -36.69 -26.00
N THR A 2 -31.20 -36.31 -26.19
CA THR A 2 -30.20 -36.19 -25.14
C THR A 2 -30.38 -34.82 -24.49
N GLN A 3 -30.58 -34.82 -23.17
CA GLN A 3 -30.57 -33.62 -22.34
C GLN A 3 -29.16 -33.05 -22.34
N GLU A 4 -28.94 -31.95 -23.06
CA GLU A 4 -27.80 -31.07 -22.82
C GLU A 4 -27.90 -30.55 -21.38
N THR A 5 -26.86 -30.79 -20.60
CA THR A 5 -26.84 -30.47 -19.17
C THR A 5 -26.51 -29.00 -18.99
N SER A 6 -27.20 -28.35 -18.04
CA SER A 6 -27.08 -26.94 -17.67
C SER A 6 -25.66 -26.40 -17.44
N ALA A 7 -24.64 -27.26 -17.32
CA ALA A 7 -23.25 -26.90 -17.13
C ALA A 7 -22.49 -26.58 -18.44
N GLU A 8 -22.86 -27.19 -19.57
CA GLU A 8 -22.23 -26.93 -20.88
C GLU A 8 -22.59 -25.52 -21.40
N LEU A 9 -23.82 -25.07 -21.11
CA LEU A 9 -24.28 -23.70 -21.37
C LEU A 9 -23.52 -22.65 -20.55
N THR A 10 -22.96 -23.00 -19.39
CA THR A 10 -22.19 -22.08 -18.55
C THR A 10 -20.74 -21.93 -19.04
N ILE A 11 -20.13 -23.00 -19.54
CA ILE A 11 -18.75 -22.98 -20.08
C ILE A 11 -18.68 -22.19 -21.38
N LEU A 12 -19.66 -22.38 -22.28
CA LEU A 12 -19.75 -21.60 -23.52
C LEU A 12 -19.96 -20.11 -23.24
N ALA A 13 -20.82 -19.76 -22.27
CA ALA A 13 -21.04 -18.36 -21.87
C ALA A 13 -19.77 -17.72 -21.24
N VAL A 14 -19.00 -18.49 -20.48
CA VAL A 14 -17.71 -18.03 -19.91
C VAL A 14 -16.65 -17.88 -21.00
N ALA A 15 -16.59 -18.80 -21.97
CA ALA A 15 -15.66 -18.73 -23.09
C ALA A 15 -15.97 -17.55 -24.03
N GLU A 16 -17.25 -17.23 -24.26
CA GLU A 16 -17.66 -16.05 -25.02
C GLU A 16 -17.34 -14.75 -24.27
N ARG A 17 -17.54 -14.72 -22.94
CA ARG A 17 -17.18 -13.56 -22.12
C ARG A 17 -15.67 -13.33 -22.05
N MET A 18 -14.88 -14.40 -21.97
CA MET A 18 -13.41 -14.34 -22.07
C MET A 18 -12.98 -13.87 -23.47
N ARG A 19 -13.60 -14.35 -24.54
CA ARG A 19 -13.30 -13.89 -25.91
C ARG A 19 -13.52 -12.39 -26.04
N ASP A 20 -14.64 -11.87 -25.52
CA ASP A 20 -14.97 -10.44 -25.57
C ASP A 20 -14.02 -9.60 -24.68
N GLU A 21 -13.61 -10.11 -23.51
CA GLU A 21 -12.59 -9.46 -22.66
C GLU A 21 -11.20 -9.47 -23.30
N PHE A 22 -10.80 -10.56 -23.97
CA PHE A 22 -9.54 -10.64 -24.68
C PHE A 22 -9.53 -9.79 -25.97
N GLU A 23 -10.67 -9.58 -26.62
CA GLU A 23 -10.81 -8.67 -27.75
C GLU A 23 -10.46 -7.22 -27.36
N HIS A 24 -10.76 -6.83 -26.11
CA HIS A 24 -10.39 -5.52 -25.55
C HIS A 24 -8.86 -5.34 -25.39
N TYR A 25 -8.15 -6.44 -25.10
CA TYR A 25 -6.68 -6.45 -24.98
C TYR A 25 -5.96 -6.79 -26.29
N ALA A 26 -6.67 -7.25 -27.32
CA ALA A 26 -6.12 -7.60 -28.63
C ALA A 26 -5.30 -6.47 -29.27
N PRO A 27 -5.65 -5.16 -29.17
CA PRO A 27 -4.83 -4.08 -29.71
C PRO A 27 -3.55 -3.80 -28.91
N VAL A 28 -3.49 -4.19 -27.64
CA VAL A 28 -2.33 -4.04 -26.75
C VAL A 28 -1.36 -5.20 -26.97
N ILE A 29 -1.89 -6.42 -27.07
CA ILE A 29 -1.15 -7.63 -27.43
C ILE A 29 -0.63 -7.52 -28.87
N ALA A 30 -1.43 -7.04 -29.80
CA ALA A 30 -1.01 -6.79 -31.18
C ALA A 30 0.05 -5.69 -31.28
N ARG A 31 0.01 -4.65 -30.41
CA ARG A 31 1.07 -3.63 -30.33
C ARG A 31 2.36 -4.16 -29.73
N GLY A 32 2.29 -5.01 -28.70
CA GLY A 32 3.45 -5.72 -28.15
C GLY A 32 4.09 -6.68 -29.17
N LEU A 33 3.27 -7.42 -29.93
CA LEU A 33 3.71 -8.30 -31.02
C LEU A 33 4.21 -7.52 -32.25
N ALA A 34 3.63 -6.36 -32.57
CA ALA A 34 4.10 -5.49 -33.65
C ALA A 34 5.44 -4.80 -33.32
N MET A 35 5.65 -4.46 -32.05
CA MET A 35 6.93 -3.96 -31.53
C MET A 35 8.03 -5.04 -31.55
N LEU A 36 7.65 -6.31 -31.42
CA LEU A 36 8.54 -7.46 -31.65
C LEU A 36 8.80 -7.72 -33.16
N ASN A 37 7.80 -7.50 -34.03
CA ASN A 37 7.95 -7.65 -35.48
C ASN A 37 8.88 -6.60 -36.13
N SER A 38 8.95 -5.38 -35.59
CA SER A 38 9.86 -4.33 -36.10
C SER A 38 11.34 -4.57 -35.75
N MET A 39 11.64 -5.58 -34.92
CA MET A 39 12.99 -6.04 -34.60
C MET A 39 13.36 -7.37 -35.29
N SER A 40 12.66 -7.76 -36.37
CA SER A 40 12.85 -9.07 -37.02
C SER A 40 13.63 -9.00 -38.34
N LEU A 41 14.95 -9.25 -38.27
CA LEU A 41 15.71 -9.80 -39.42
C LEU A 41 16.70 -10.90 -39.00
N GLY A 42 16.41 -11.65 -37.92
CA GLY A 42 17.29 -12.71 -37.42
C GLY A 42 16.64 -13.83 -36.59
N ILE A 43 15.33 -14.07 -36.74
CA ILE A 43 14.57 -14.91 -35.78
C ILE A 43 14.68 -16.43 -36.03
N GLN A 44 15.02 -16.90 -37.22
CA GLN A 44 15.02 -18.35 -37.48
C GLN A 44 16.12 -19.14 -36.76
N ALA A 45 17.26 -18.50 -36.42
CA ALA A 45 18.34 -19.17 -35.71
C ALA A 45 18.10 -19.28 -34.19
N ILE A 46 17.37 -18.32 -33.61
CA ILE A 46 17.16 -18.22 -32.15
C ILE A 46 16.08 -19.22 -31.66
N ALA A 47 15.11 -19.54 -32.53
CA ALA A 47 13.99 -20.41 -32.18
C ALA A 47 14.41 -21.86 -31.82
N GLN A 48 15.51 -22.38 -32.40
CA GLN A 48 15.99 -23.74 -32.07
C GLN A 48 16.82 -23.81 -30.79
N GLU A 49 17.37 -22.68 -30.32
CA GLU A 49 18.26 -22.64 -29.17
C GLU A 49 17.52 -22.37 -27.84
N ILE A 50 16.39 -21.68 -27.91
CA ILE A 50 15.60 -21.26 -26.74
C ILE A 50 14.54 -22.29 -26.35
N PHE A 51 13.95 -22.99 -27.31
CA PHE A 51 12.82 -23.91 -27.06
C PHE A 51 13.11 -25.01 -26.02
N PRO A 52 14.30 -25.66 -26.00
CA PRO A 52 14.63 -26.66 -24.97
C PRO A 52 14.82 -26.05 -23.58
N LYS A 53 15.14 -24.75 -23.48
CA LYS A 53 15.37 -24.03 -22.22
C LYS A 53 14.06 -23.56 -21.56
N VAL A 54 12.98 -23.41 -22.34
CA VAL A 54 11.68 -22.92 -21.85
C VAL A 54 10.69 -24.07 -21.57
N ALA A 55 10.89 -25.23 -22.21
CA ALA A 55 10.03 -26.41 -22.04
C ALA A 55 9.79 -26.88 -20.58
N PRO A 56 10.79 -26.86 -19.68
CA PRO A 56 10.57 -27.23 -18.27
C PRO A 56 9.68 -26.24 -17.51
N HIS A 57 9.64 -24.97 -17.94
CA HIS A 57 8.84 -23.91 -17.31
C HIS A 57 7.37 -23.90 -17.76
N LEU A 58 7.06 -24.49 -18.92
CA LEU A 58 5.69 -24.64 -19.42
C LEU A 58 4.90 -25.71 -18.66
N HIS A 59 5.57 -26.76 -18.16
CA HIS A 59 4.93 -27.77 -17.29
C HIS A 59 4.50 -27.21 -15.93
N ALA A 60 5.24 -26.24 -15.39
CA ALA A 60 4.88 -25.56 -14.14
C ALA A 60 3.62 -24.70 -14.29
N LEU A 61 3.41 -24.06 -15.44
CA LEU A 61 2.22 -23.24 -15.72
C LEU A 61 0.94 -24.08 -15.89
N GLY A 62 1.07 -25.35 -16.29
CA GLY A 62 -0.06 -26.29 -16.39
C GLY A 62 -0.53 -26.86 -15.05
N GLN A 63 0.24 -26.66 -13.96
CA GLN A 63 -0.11 -27.09 -12.60
C GLN A 63 -0.73 -25.96 -11.77
N VAL A 64 -0.77 -24.73 -12.29
CA VAL A 64 -1.37 -23.58 -11.62
C VAL A 64 -2.89 -23.68 -11.74
N ASP A 65 -3.58 -23.64 -10.61
CA ASP A 65 -5.04 -23.45 -10.59
C ASP A 65 -5.35 -21.99 -10.95
N TRP A 66 -5.51 -21.74 -12.24
CA TRP A 66 -5.80 -20.42 -12.78
C TRP A 66 -7.14 -19.85 -12.29
N ALA A 67 -8.12 -20.71 -11.97
CA ALA A 67 -9.39 -20.25 -11.44
C ALA A 67 -9.21 -19.67 -10.03
N GLU A 68 -8.45 -20.36 -9.17
CA GLU A 68 -8.09 -19.87 -7.85
C GLU A 68 -7.18 -18.63 -7.93
N ALA A 69 -6.21 -18.60 -8.84
CA ALA A 69 -5.34 -17.44 -9.03
C ALA A 69 -6.12 -16.18 -9.45
N ILE A 70 -7.05 -16.31 -10.41
CA ILE A 70 -7.92 -15.21 -10.85
C ILE A 70 -8.83 -14.75 -9.70
N ARG A 71 -9.42 -15.69 -8.95
CA ARG A 71 -10.25 -15.37 -7.78
C ARG A 71 -9.48 -14.58 -6.73
N ARG A 72 -8.24 -14.99 -6.41
CA ARG A 72 -7.38 -14.28 -5.45
C ARG A 72 -7.08 -12.85 -5.90
N VAL A 73 -6.77 -12.65 -7.18
CA VAL A 73 -6.52 -11.32 -7.74
C VAL A 73 -7.78 -10.45 -7.69
N GLN A 74 -8.95 -11.01 -7.97
CA GLN A 74 -10.24 -10.29 -7.91
C GLN A 74 -10.64 -9.90 -6.49
N GLU A 75 -10.34 -10.73 -5.49
CA GLU A 75 -10.63 -10.46 -4.07
C GLU A 75 -9.59 -9.57 -3.40
N LEU A 76 -8.40 -9.43 -3.99
CA LEU A 76 -7.27 -8.73 -3.36
C LEU A 76 -7.57 -7.27 -2.99
N PRO A 77 -8.25 -6.44 -3.81
CA PRO A 77 -8.53 -5.06 -3.44
C PRO A 77 -9.38 -4.93 -2.16
N SER A 78 -10.44 -5.73 -2.04
CA SER A 78 -11.34 -5.69 -0.88
C SER A 78 -10.67 -6.23 0.38
N LYS A 79 -9.90 -7.33 0.26
CA LYS A 79 -9.10 -7.87 1.36
C LYS A 79 -7.97 -6.92 1.78
N SER A 80 -7.29 -6.31 0.82
CA SER A 80 -6.24 -5.32 1.08
C SER A 80 -6.82 -4.12 1.83
N LYS A 81 -7.96 -3.58 1.41
CA LYS A 81 -8.62 -2.47 2.12
C LYS A 81 -8.98 -2.85 3.56
N ALA A 82 -9.54 -4.04 3.78
CA ALA A 82 -9.86 -4.52 5.11
C ALA A 82 -8.61 -4.67 5.98
N ALA A 83 -7.55 -5.30 5.46
CA ALA A 83 -6.28 -5.47 6.15
C ALA A 83 -5.60 -4.12 6.46
N MET A 84 -5.61 -3.17 5.53
CA MET A 84 -5.09 -1.82 5.73
C MET A 84 -5.88 -1.05 6.78
N THR A 85 -7.21 -1.20 6.80
CA THR A 85 -8.08 -0.57 7.82
C THR A 85 -7.78 -1.13 9.21
N LEU A 86 -7.64 -2.45 9.31
CA LEU A 86 -7.29 -3.15 10.55
C LEU A 86 -5.88 -2.76 11.05
N ALA A 87 -4.90 -2.71 10.14
CA ALA A 87 -3.54 -2.26 10.45
C ALA A 87 -3.53 -0.80 10.93
N ALA A 88 -4.26 0.09 10.25
CA ALA A 88 -4.36 1.51 10.59
C ALA A 88 -5.01 1.74 11.95
N ALA A 89 -6.04 0.96 12.30
CA ALA A 89 -6.64 0.98 13.64
C ALA A 89 -5.64 0.62 14.74
N ASN A 90 -4.59 -0.14 14.42
CA ASN A 90 -3.48 -0.49 15.31
C ASN A 90 -2.24 0.43 15.15
N GLY A 91 -2.36 1.51 14.36
CA GLY A 91 -1.29 2.50 14.16
C GLY A 91 -0.27 2.13 13.09
N TRP A 92 -0.54 1.12 12.27
CA TRP A 92 0.31 0.70 11.16
C TRP A 92 -0.22 1.15 9.81
N PHE A 93 0.69 1.41 8.89
CA PHE A 93 0.37 1.71 7.50
C PHE A 93 1.16 0.75 6.63
N PHE A 94 0.59 0.22 5.55
CA PHE A 94 1.33 -0.57 4.57
C PHE A 94 0.65 -0.43 3.21
N GLY A 95 1.42 -0.64 2.15
CA GLY A 95 0.97 -0.46 0.78
C GLY A 95 1.60 -1.48 -0.16
N TRP A 96 1.47 -1.24 -1.46
CA TRP A 96 1.79 -2.17 -2.53
C TRP A 96 3.20 -1.96 -3.12
N SER A 97 4.08 -1.25 -2.40
CA SER A 97 5.34 -0.70 -2.94
C SER A 97 6.54 -1.65 -2.94
N ASP A 98 6.37 -2.91 -2.53
CA ASP A 98 7.40 -3.95 -2.61
C ASP A 98 7.11 -4.92 -3.78
N SER A 99 6.41 -6.01 -3.51
CA SER A 99 6.01 -7.00 -4.52
C SER A 99 4.55 -7.44 -4.33
N LEU A 100 3.85 -7.72 -5.43
CA LEU A 100 2.46 -8.20 -5.37
C LEU A 100 2.36 -9.48 -4.52
N GLN A 101 3.34 -10.38 -4.62
CA GLN A 101 3.41 -11.58 -3.80
C GLN A 101 3.57 -11.26 -2.31
N GLY A 102 4.52 -10.38 -1.94
CA GLY A 102 4.71 -9.97 -0.56
C GLY A 102 3.47 -9.29 0.04
N VAL A 103 2.77 -8.48 -0.74
CA VAL A 103 1.51 -7.84 -0.34
C VAL A 103 0.40 -8.87 -0.14
N MET A 104 0.26 -9.84 -1.05
CA MET A 104 -0.73 -10.92 -0.89
C MET A 104 -0.44 -11.75 0.37
N GLU A 105 0.81 -12.17 0.58
CA GLU A 105 1.22 -12.92 1.77
C GLU A 105 0.99 -12.10 3.05
N LEU A 106 1.27 -10.80 3.02
CA LEU A 106 0.99 -9.90 4.15
C LEU A 106 -0.51 -9.79 4.42
N VAL A 107 -1.33 -9.60 3.38
CA VAL A 107 -2.80 -9.51 3.51
C VAL A 107 -3.40 -10.83 4.01
N GLU A 108 -2.89 -11.97 3.55
CA GLU A 108 -3.31 -13.29 4.03
C GLU A 108 -2.92 -13.52 5.50
N ARG A 109 -1.77 -12.99 5.95
CA ARG A 109 -1.34 -13.04 7.35
C ARG A 109 -2.12 -12.08 8.25
N LEU A 110 -2.57 -10.94 7.70
CA LEU A 110 -3.43 -9.98 8.38
C LEU A 110 -4.90 -10.44 8.31
N ASP A 111 -5.13 -11.59 8.94
CA ASP A 111 -6.45 -12.17 9.11
C ASP A 111 -7.25 -11.38 10.15
N ALA A 112 -8.42 -10.86 9.76
CA ALA A 112 -9.27 -10.06 10.63
C ALA A 112 -9.76 -10.84 11.87
N ASP A 113 -9.76 -12.16 11.79
CA ASP A 113 -10.13 -13.06 12.90
C ASP A 113 -8.98 -13.27 13.90
N ARG A 114 -7.76 -12.78 13.62
CA ARG A 114 -6.57 -12.88 14.50
C ARG A 114 -5.91 -11.51 14.77
N PRO A 115 -6.64 -10.56 15.38
CA PRO A 115 -6.12 -9.21 15.60
C PRO A 115 -4.94 -9.13 16.58
N ALA A 116 -4.75 -10.13 17.44
CA ALA A 116 -3.69 -10.12 18.45
C ALA A 116 -2.26 -10.22 17.86
N GLU A 117 -2.12 -10.66 16.61
CA GLU A 117 -0.82 -10.92 15.98
C GLU A 117 -0.38 -9.80 15.02
N ILE A 118 -1.21 -8.76 14.82
CA ILE A 118 -0.96 -7.68 13.85
C ILE A 118 0.38 -6.99 14.09
N ASP A 119 0.66 -6.64 15.35
CA ASP A 119 1.90 -5.96 15.72
C ASP A 119 3.12 -6.83 15.40
N GLU A 120 3.08 -8.14 15.69
CA GLU A 120 4.20 -9.06 15.40
C GLU A 120 4.42 -9.21 13.89
N VAL A 121 3.34 -9.40 13.12
CA VAL A 121 3.40 -9.54 11.66
C VAL A 121 3.99 -8.30 11.01
N LEU A 122 3.50 -7.11 11.37
CA LEU A 122 3.93 -5.85 10.76
C LEU A 122 5.29 -5.37 11.27
N MET A 123 5.64 -5.64 12.53
CA MET A 123 7.00 -5.44 13.01
C MET A 123 7.98 -6.26 12.19
N GLN A 124 7.70 -7.55 11.97
CA GLN A 124 8.58 -8.40 11.19
C GLN A 124 8.69 -7.92 9.73
N TYR A 125 7.55 -7.62 9.09
CA TYR A 125 7.53 -7.08 7.73
C TYR A 125 8.39 -5.82 7.59
N TYR A 126 8.24 -4.84 8.48
CA TYR A 126 9.01 -3.60 8.39
C TYR A 126 10.45 -3.76 8.81
N ARG A 127 10.77 -4.71 9.71
CA ARG A 127 12.16 -5.03 10.05
C ARG A 127 12.89 -5.63 8.85
N ASP A 128 12.26 -6.55 8.13
CA ASP A 128 12.84 -7.21 6.96
C ASP A 128 13.00 -6.25 5.77
N ASN A 129 12.08 -5.29 5.64
CA ASN A 129 12.04 -4.36 4.51
C ASN A 129 12.54 -2.94 4.83
N LEU A 130 13.11 -2.71 6.01
CA LEU A 130 13.54 -1.38 6.48
C LEU A 130 14.51 -0.73 5.49
N GLN A 131 15.51 -1.49 5.05
CA GLN A 131 16.55 -1.00 4.14
C GLN A 131 15.97 -0.68 2.76
N PHE A 132 15.12 -1.56 2.23
CA PHE A 132 14.44 -1.36 0.95
C PHE A 132 13.64 -0.05 0.95
N PHE A 133 12.76 0.16 1.94
CA PHE A 133 11.97 1.38 2.05
C PHE A 133 12.85 2.62 2.28
N SER A 134 13.93 2.51 3.06
CA SER A 134 14.89 3.59 3.25
C SER A 134 15.52 4.03 1.93
N ASP A 135 15.99 3.07 1.12
CA ASP A 135 16.63 3.35 -0.16
C ASP A 135 15.64 3.95 -1.18
N GLU A 136 14.41 3.42 -1.24
CA GLU A 136 13.34 3.97 -2.07
C GLU A 136 12.98 5.40 -1.68
N MET A 137 12.85 5.69 -0.39
CA MET A 137 12.57 7.05 0.07
C MET A 137 13.70 8.03 -0.26
N VAL A 138 14.96 7.64 -0.06
CA VAL A 138 16.12 8.47 -0.41
C VAL A 138 16.18 8.73 -1.92
N ARG A 139 15.88 7.71 -2.74
CA ARG A 139 15.87 7.82 -4.20
C ARG A 139 14.76 8.75 -4.69
N ARG A 140 13.56 8.66 -4.11
CA ARG A 140 12.39 9.47 -4.51
C ARG A 140 12.44 10.90 -3.97
N HIS A 141 13.04 11.10 -2.79
CA HIS A 141 13.05 12.36 -2.07
C HIS A 141 14.48 12.81 -1.73
N PRO A 142 15.33 13.10 -2.75
CA PRO A 142 16.75 13.40 -2.53
C PRO A 142 16.98 14.59 -1.61
N ASP A 143 16.12 15.61 -1.64
CA ASP A 143 16.21 16.80 -0.79
C ASP A 143 15.98 16.50 0.70
N ARG A 144 15.32 15.38 1.01
CA ARG A 144 15.06 14.91 2.38
C ARG A 144 16.01 13.79 2.82
N ALA A 145 16.88 13.32 1.92
CA ALA A 145 17.71 12.14 2.12
C ALA A 145 18.58 12.22 3.39
N LEU A 146 19.17 13.38 3.69
CA LEU A 146 20.02 13.56 4.88
C LEU A 146 19.25 13.27 6.17
N VAL A 147 18.04 13.84 6.31
CA VAL A 147 17.23 13.72 7.52
C VAL A 147 16.66 12.31 7.66
N ILE A 148 16.20 11.71 6.54
CA ILE A 148 15.69 10.34 6.52
C ILE A 148 16.81 9.36 6.91
N LYS A 149 18.00 9.46 6.31
CA LYS A 149 19.14 8.60 6.64
C LYS A 149 19.55 8.73 8.12
N ALA A 150 19.55 9.94 8.66
CA ALA A 150 19.87 10.15 10.07
C ALA A 150 18.86 9.45 11.01
N ALA A 151 17.56 9.56 10.72
CA ALA A 151 16.52 8.90 11.51
C ALA A 151 16.58 7.37 11.41
N ILE A 152 16.86 6.83 10.22
CA ILE A 152 17.04 5.39 10.01
C ILE A 152 18.28 4.89 10.75
N SER A 153 19.39 5.61 10.66
CA SER A 153 20.60 5.28 11.41
C SER A 153 20.33 5.26 12.91
N ALA A 154 19.62 6.25 13.45
CA ALA A 154 19.26 6.29 14.87
C ALA A 154 18.43 5.06 15.28
N HIS A 155 17.37 4.74 14.51
CA HIS A 155 16.54 3.56 14.72
C HIS A 155 17.36 2.26 14.77
N GLN A 156 18.30 2.08 13.82
CA GLN A 156 19.06 0.84 13.67
C GLN A 156 20.17 0.67 14.71
N THR A 157 20.83 1.75 15.16
CA THR A 157 22.11 1.63 15.88
C THR A 157 22.06 2.03 17.34
N LEU A 158 21.03 2.76 17.79
CA LEU A 158 20.98 3.36 19.13
C LEU A 158 19.91 2.75 20.05
N GLY A 159 19.22 1.68 19.62
CA GLY A 159 18.19 1.01 20.41
C GLY A 159 17.11 1.96 20.90
N THR A 160 16.78 1.92 22.19
CA THR A 160 15.75 2.79 22.82
C THR A 160 16.00 4.28 22.59
N ASP A 161 17.25 4.75 22.72
CA ASP A 161 17.61 6.15 22.49
C ASP A 161 17.40 6.50 21.00
N GLY A 162 17.73 5.55 20.13
CA GLY A 162 17.44 5.61 18.70
C GLY A 162 15.97 5.81 18.37
N TYR A 163 15.10 5.05 19.02
CA TYR A 163 13.65 5.16 18.84
C TYR A 163 13.12 6.52 19.30
N CYS A 164 13.60 7.03 20.44
CA CYS A 164 13.26 8.39 20.91
C CYS A 164 13.64 9.47 19.88
N LEU A 165 14.76 9.30 19.18
CA LEU A 165 15.23 10.24 18.17
C LEU A 165 14.53 10.07 16.81
N SER A 166 14.26 8.84 16.40
CA SER A 166 13.71 8.54 15.07
C SER A 166 12.21 8.81 14.98
N ILE A 167 11.42 8.50 16.01
CA ILE A 167 9.94 8.62 15.99
C ILE A 167 9.49 10.05 15.63
N PRO A 168 9.95 11.12 16.32
CA PRO A 168 9.52 12.48 15.98
C PRO A 168 9.93 12.88 14.56
N VAL A 169 11.10 12.43 14.10
CA VAL A 169 11.59 12.72 12.75
C VAL A 169 10.75 12.01 11.71
N PHE A 170 10.42 10.73 11.89
CA PHE A 170 9.55 9.99 10.96
C PHE A 170 8.16 10.64 10.85
N ILE A 171 7.56 11.03 11.97
CA ILE A 171 6.27 11.74 11.98
C ILE A 171 6.36 13.08 11.24
N ALA A 172 7.40 13.88 11.51
CA ALA A 172 7.58 15.18 10.89
C ALA A 172 7.86 15.06 9.38
N GLN A 173 8.67 14.09 8.96
CA GLN A 173 8.92 13.84 7.53
C GLN A 173 7.65 13.35 6.81
N ALA A 174 6.81 12.54 7.45
CA ALA A 174 5.54 12.11 6.88
C ALA A 174 4.56 13.28 6.70
N ASP A 175 4.42 14.15 7.70
CA ASP A 175 3.59 15.37 7.61
C ASP A 175 4.09 16.30 6.48
N GLY A 176 5.40 16.53 6.42
CA GLY A 176 6.03 17.37 5.40
C GLY A 176 5.87 16.82 3.99
N LEU A 177 6.13 15.53 3.78
CA LEU A 177 5.94 14.87 2.48
C LEU A 177 4.46 14.88 2.06
N LEU A 178 3.55 14.56 2.98
CA LEU A 178 2.13 14.55 2.66
C LEU A 178 1.64 15.96 2.29
N THR A 179 2.17 16.99 2.95
CA THR A 179 1.89 18.40 2.63
C THR A 179 2.36 18.75 1.22
N GLU A 180 3.59 18.36 0.85
CA GLU A 180 4.13 18.56 -0.49
C GLU A 180 3.34 17.81 -1.58
N ILE A 181 2.99 16.55 -1.33
CA ILE A 181 2.24 15.71 -2.29
C ILE A 181 0.83 16.27 -2.53
N THR A 182 0.18 16.75 -1.48
CA THR A 182 -1.23 17.22 -1.55
C THR A 182 -1.36 18.70 -1.88
N ASP A 183 -0.25 19.45 -1.93
CA ASP A 183 -0.20 20.89 -2.16
C ASP A 183 -1.13 21.69 -1.22
N VAL A 184 -1.14 21.29 0.06
CA VAL A 184 -1.91 21.97 1.12
C VAL A 184 -0.99 22.76 2.04
N LYS A 185 -1.56 23.59 2.92
CA LYS A 185 -0.76 24.37 3.87
C LYS A 185 -0.18 23.51 5.00
N SER A 186 -0.95 22.54 5.48
CA SER A 186 -0.49 21.59 6.50
C SER A 186 -1.36 20.34 6.46
N ALA A 187 -0.75 19.21 6.09
CA ALA A 187 -1.46 17.95 5.84
C ALA A 187 -2.28 17.49 7.05
N PHE A 188 -1.72 17.58 8.26
CA PHE A 188 -2.37 17.13 9.49
C PHE A 188 -3.24 18.20 10.19
N MET A 189 -3.42 19.38 9.60
CA MET A 189 -4.43 20.34 10.08
C MET A 189 -5.82 19.97 9.58
N ARG A 190 -6.85 20.37 10.32
CA ARG A 190 -8.25 20.21 9.90
C ARG A 190 -8.52 21.06 8.65
N ALA A 191 -9.30 20.51 7.72
CA ALA A 191 -9.69 21.18 6.48
C ALA A 191 -10.66 22.35 6.73
N ALA A 192 -11.61 22.16 7.64
CA ALA A 192 -12.59 23.17 8.03
C ALA A 192 -12.63 23.36 9.56
N ARG A 193 -12.95 24.58 10.00
CA ARG A 193 -13.14 24.87 11.42
C ARG A 193 -14.32 24.06 11.96
N GLY A 194 -14.06 23.19 12.94
CA GLY A 194 -15.07 22.31 13.52
C GLY A 194 -15.26 20.98 12.77
N GLY A 195 -14.71 20.82 11.57
CA GLY A 195 -14.70 19.54 10.85
C GLY A 195 -13.64 18.57 11.40
N PRO A 196 -13.85 17.25 11.30
CA PRO A 196 -12.87 16.26 11.72
C PRO A 196 -11.81 15.99 10.62
N GLU A 197 -12.18 16.14 9.36
CA GLU A 197 -11.33 15.82 8.20
C GLU A 197 -10.07 16.69 8.13
N LEU A 198 -8.95 16.08 7.72
CA LEU A 198 -7.66 16.74 7.55
C LEU A 198 -7.54 17.35 6.15
N GLN A 199 -6.71 18.39 6.01
CA GLN A 199 -6.45 19.05 4.73
C GLN A 199 -5.95 18.06 3.67
N ALA A 200 -4.99 17.20 4.03
CA ALA A 200 -4.49 16.19 3.11
C ALA A 200 -5.56 15.17 2.72
N SER A 201 -6.40 14.73 3.66
CA SER A 201 -7.49 13.79 3.36
C SER A 201 -8.49 14.40 2.38
N ALA A 202 -8.90 15.65 2.58
CA ALA A 202 -9.80 16.37 1.68
C ALA A 202 -9.17 16.57 0.29
N ALA A 203 -7.90 16.99 0.22
CA ALA A 203 -7.19 17.17 -1.04
C ALA A 203 -7.02 15.86 -1.81
N LEU A 204 -6.69 14.75 -1.14
CA LEU A 204 -6.59 13.44 -1.78
C LEU A 204 -7.94 12.95 -2.32
N ARG A 205 -9.04 13.19 -1.61
CA ARG A 205 -10.39 12.89 -2.11
C ARG A 205 -10.72 13.65 -3.37
N GLU A 206 -10.34 14.93 -3.43
CA GLU A 206 -10.55 15.77 -4.62
C GLU A 206 -9.68 15.29 -5.79
N GLN A 207 -8.38 15.07 -5.56
CA GLN A 207 -7.43 14.61 -6.58
C GLN A 207 -7.81 13.26 -7.20
N LEU A 208 -8.44 12.38 -6.42
CA LEU A 208 -8.82 11.02 -6.83
C LEU A 208 -10.35 10.85 -6.94
N ALA A 209 -11.12 11.93 -7.05
CA ALA A 209 -12.58 11.86 -7.07
C ALA A 209 -13.14 10.98 -8.21
N ALA A 210 -12.41 10.89 -9.32
CA ALA A 210 -12.77 10.08 -10.49
C ALA A 210 -12.19 8.64 -10.46
N ASP A 211 -11.47 8.26 -9.39
CA ASP A 211 -10.81 6.96 -9.26
C ASP A 211 -11.10 6.32 -7.88
N PRO A 212 -12.29 5.71 -7.71
CA PRO A 212 -12.69 5.06 -6.46
C PRO A 212 -11.76 3.92 -6.03
N GLU A 213 -11.12 3.22 -6.98
CA GLU A 213 -10.20 2.13 -6.69
C GLU A 213 -8.93 2.66 -6.01
N SER A 214 -8.36 3.75 -6.54
CA SER A 214 -7.23 4.42 -5.90
C SER A 214 -7.56 4.97 -4.51
N LEU A 215 -8.79 5.47 -4.29
CA LEU A 215 -9.24 5.93 -2.96
C LEU A 215 -9.25 4.80 -1.92
N ASP A 216 -9.59 3.58 -2.33
CA ASP A 216 -9.56 2.40 -1.46
C ASP A 216 -8.14 2.02 -1.06
N LEU A 217 -7.18 2.16 -1.98
CA LEU A 217 -5.75 1.89 -1.74
C LEU A 217 -5.06 2.94 -0.86
N ILE A 218 -5.70 4.07 -0.57
CA ILE A 218 -5.20 5.11 0.34
C ILE A 218 -6.14 5.36 1.53
N HIS A 219 -7.11 4.48 1.76
CA HIS A 219 -8.12 4.65 2.79
C HIS A 219 -7.56 5.01 4.19
N PRO A 220 -6.44 4.42 4.66
CA PRO A 220 -5.83 4.81 5.93
C PRO A 220 -5.50 6.30 6.07
N LEU A 221 -5.12 6.99 4.98
CA LEU A 221 -4.87 8.43 4.99
C LEU A 221 -6.17 9.25 4.97
N LEU A 222 -7.21 8.74 4.32
CA LEU A 222 -8.52 9.38 4.28
C LEU A 222 -9.22 9.34 5.65
N ALA A 223 -9.00 8.26 6.40
CA ALA A 223 -9.53 8.04 7.75
C ALA A 223 -8.54 8.40 8.87
N LEU A 224 -7.40 9.04 8.55
CA LEU A 224 -6.32 9.30 9.51
C LEU A 224 -6.79 10.08 10.76
N HIS A 225 -7.78 10.96 10.60
CA HIS A 225 -8.37 11.75 11.69
C HIS A 225 -9.11 10.93 12.75
N ASP A 226 -9.57 9.73 12.40
CA ASP A 226 -10.29 8.84 13.32
C ASP A 226 -9.35 7.92 14.11
N LEU A 227 -8.09 7.81 13.68
CA LEU A 227 -7.11 6.91 14.29
C LEU A 227 -6.58 7.46 15.62
N ASP A 228 -6.15 6.54 16.49
CA ASP A 228 -5.47 6.84 17.76
C ASP A 228 -4.30 7.80 17.60
N PHE A 229 -3.60 7.70 16.47
CA PHE A 229 -2.51 8.56 16.07
C PHE A 229 -2.87 10.07 16.09
N MET A 230 -4.11 10.42 15.72
CA MET A 230 -4.59 11.80 15.59
C MET A 230 -5.53 12.26 16.72
N LYS A 231 -5.85 11.40 17.68
CA LYS A 231 -6.78 11.74 18.77
C LYS A 231 -6.34 12.99 19.54
N SER A 232 -7.30 13.89 19.78
CA SER A 232 -7.11 15.07 20.63
C SER A 232 -6.92 14.69 22.10
N ALA A 233 -6.46 15.63 22.93
CA ALA A 233 -6.35 15.43 24.37
C ALA A 233 -7.66 14.94 25.02
N ASP A 234 -8.79 15.56 24.67
CA ASP A 234 -10.10 15.16 25.18
C ASP A 234 -10.52 13.77 24.71
N ALA A 235 -10.26 13.44 23.44
CA ALA A 235 -10.58 12.12 22.89
C ALA A 235 -9.75 11.00 23.55
N ARG A 236 -8.46 11.27 23.80
CA ARG A 236 -7.58 10.36 24.55
C ARG A 236 -8.06 10.16 25.98
N LYS A 237 -8.46 11.23 26.68
CA LYS A 237 -9.00 11.14 28.05
C LYS A 237 -10.25 10.27 28.11
N LYS A 238 -11.17 10.42 27.14
CA LYS A 238 -12.36 9.58 27.03
C LYS A 238 -12.01 8.11 26.76
N ALA A 239 -11.05 7.84 25.87
CA ALA A 239 -10.60 6.49 25.57
C ALA A 239 -9.92 5.81 26.79
N ALA A 240 -9.10 6.56 27.53
CA ALA A 240 -8.50 6.14 28.79
C ALA A 240 -9.57 5.79 29.84
N GLN A 241 -10.58 6.64 30.01
CA GLN A 241 -11.71 6.38 30.91
C GLN A 241 -12.51 5.13 30.53
N ALA A 242 -12.79 4.94 29.23
CA ALA A 242 -13.54 3.80 28.74
C ALA A 242 -12.80 2.46 28.91
N SER A 243 -11.47 2.48 28.80
CA SER A 243 -10.60 1.30 28.99
C SER A 243 -10.22 1.06 30.45
N GLY A 244 -10.58 1.96 31.37
CA GLY A 244 -10.20 1.88 32.78
C GLY A 244 -8.71 2.08 33.03
N GLY A 245 -7.98 2.67 32.09
CA GLY A 245 -6.51 2.74 32.10
C GLY A 245 -5.96 4.02 31.46
N ALA A 246 -4.65 4.02 31.19
CA ALA A 246 -4.01 5.09 30.44
C ALA A 246 -4.18 4.88 28.94
N PHE A 247 -4.18 5.96 28.16
CA PHE A 247 -4.08 5.88 26.71
C PHE A 247 -2.63 5.51 26.32
N THR A 248 -2.44 4.37 25.67
CA THR A 248 -1.11 3.77 25.41
C THR A 248 -0.70 3.75 23.94
N ALA A 249 -1.61 4.06 23.01
CA ALA A 249 -1.30 4.05 21.59
C ALA A 249 -0.35 5.20 21.21
N LEU A 250 0.43 5.00 20.14
CA LEU A 250 1.29 6.04 19.57
C LEU A 250 0.43 7.21 19.08
N ASN A 251 0.63 8.39 19.66
CA ASN A 251 -0.10 9.60 19.29
C ASN A 251 0.86 10.74 18.94
N ARG A 252 0.65 11.30 17.75
CA ARG A 252 1.40 12.44 17.19
C ARG A 252 1.54 13.58 18.19
N HIS A 253 0.42 14.01 18.78
CA HIS A 253 0.40 15.19 19.63
C HIS A 253 1.22 14.95 20.90
N GLN A 254 1.08 13.77 21.52
CA GLN A 254 1.84 13.42 22.71
C GLN A 254 3.35 13.38 22.47
N VAL A 255 3.77 12.85 21.31
CA VAL A 255 5.19 12.81 20.96
C VAL A 255 5.72 14.20 20.63
N MET A 256 5.06 14.92 19.71
CA MET A 256 5.57 16.20 19.19
C MET A 256 5.53 17.34 20.22
N HIS A 257 4.67 17.26 21.24
CA HIS A 257 4.63 18.24 22.33
C HIS A 257 5.26 17.74 23.64
N GLY A 258 5.84 16.53 23.65
CA GLY A 258 6.50 15.98 24.83
C GLY A 258 5.56 15.65 25.99
N GLU A 259 4.27 15.43 25.74
CA GLU A 259 3.33 14.96 26.76
C GLU A 259 3.58 13.50 27.15
N SER A 260 4.18 12.73 26.24
CA SER A 260 4.70 11.39 26.54
C SER A 260 6.22 11.43 26.50
N TRP A 261 6.85 10.84 27.52
CA TRP A 261 8.30 10.73 27.64
C TRP A 261 8.81 9.30 27.40
N ASN A 262 7.91 8.30 27.36
CA ASN A 262 8.22 6.87 27.28
C ASN A 262 7.77 6.24 25.96
N TYR A 263 7.66 7.03 24.88
CA TYR A 263 7.23 6.54 23.56
C TYR A 263 8.31 5.75 22.81
N GLY A 264 9.57 5.81 23.24
CA GLY A 264 10.74 5.23 22.58
C GLY A 264 10.78 3.70 22.63
N THR A 265 9.94 3.04 21.82
CA THR A 265 9.94 1.58 21.65
C THR A 265 10.13 1.23 20.18
N GLU A 266 10.65 0.03 19.91
CA GLU A 266 10.87 -0.43 18.53
C GLU A 266 9.55 -0.41 17.75
N ILE A 267 8.48 -0.95 18.36
CA ILE A 267 7.14 -0.97 17.77
C ILE A 267 6.64 0.43 17.40
N ASN A 268 6.80 1.42 18.29
CA ASN A 268 6.38 2.79 17.98
C ASN A 268 7.25 3.41 16.88
N SER A 269 8.54 3.10 16.87
CA SER A 269 9.44 3.54 15.80
C SER A 269 9.08 2.94 14.45
N LEU A 270 8.71 1.66 14.40
CA LEU A 270 8.29 0.99 13.18
C LEU A 270 6.89 1.46 12.74
N LYS A 271 5.96 1.72 13.67
CA LYS A 271 4.66 2.36 13.35
C LYS A 271 4.85 3.74 12.72
N ALA A 272 5.69 4.59 13.31
CA ALA A 272 6.01 5.90 12.75
C ALA A 272 6.72 5.80 11.39
N PHE A 273 7.67 4.86 11.24
CA PHE A 273 8.32 4.58 9.97
C PHE A 273 7.32 4.10 8.90
N SER A 274 6.36 3.25 9.27
CA SER A 274 5.35 2.71 8.36
C SER A 274 4.50 3.80 7.73
N LEU A 275 4.14 4.84 8.49
CA LEU A 275 3.45 6.03 7.97
C LEU A 275 4.33 6.79 6.97
N LEU A 276 5.60 7.00 7.32
CA LEU A 276 6.55 7.67 6.44
C LEU A 276 6.76 6.88 5.14
N ALA A 277 6.95 5.56 5.22
CA ALA A 277 7.06 4.69 4.06
C ALA A 277 5.79 4.75 3.20
N PHE A 278 4.61 4.64 3.80
CA PHE A 278 3.33 4.74 3.09
C PHE A 278 3.18 6.05 2.32
N VAL A 279 3.49 7.19 2.94
CA VAL A 279 3.44 8.50 2.31
C VAL A 279 4.55 8.69 1.27
N GLY A 280 5.76 8.18 1.55
CA GLY A 280 6.95 8.42 0.73
C GLY A 280 7.09 7.50 -0.47
N THR A 281 6.54 6.28 -0.43
CA THR A 281 6.67 5.28 -1.50
C THR A 281 5.32 4.95 -2.12
N HIS A 282 4.36 4.47 -1.31
CA HIS A 282 3.08 3.95 -1.80
C HIS A 282 2.16 5.04 -2.38
N LEU A 283 1.91 6.12 -1.65
CA LEU A 283 1.03 7.18 -2.12
C LEU A 283 1.45 7.76 -3.49
N PRO A 284 2.74 8.08 -3.74
CA PRO A 284 3.20 8.50 -5.07
C PRO A 284 2.91 7.52 -6.21
N GLU A 285 2.97 6.20 -5.96
CA GLU A 285 2.67 5.18 -6.98
C GLU A 285 1.21 5.21 -7.39
N ILE A 286 0.31 5.29 -6.40
CA ILE A 286 -1.13 5.40 -6.64
C ILE A 286 -1.45 6.66 -7.44
N LEU A 287 -0.89 7.81 -7.05
CA LEU A 287 -1.12 9.08 -7.74
C LEU A 287 -0.55 9.08 -9.17
N GLN A 288 0.57 8.40 -9.43
CA GLN A 288 1.10 8.23 -10.79
C GLN A 288 0.22 7.29 -11.63
N GLY A 289 -0.29 6.21 -11.05
CA GLY A 289 -1.23 5.28 -11.70
C GLY A 289 -2.56 5.93 -12.09
N GLY A 290 -3.17 6.69 -11.17
CA GLY A 290 -4.44 7.39 -11.42
C GLY A 290 -4.35 8.45 -12.52
N ARG A 291 -3.22 9.17 -12.63
CA ARG A 291 -2.98 10.15 -13.70
C ARG A 291 -2.91 9.51 -15.10
N LEU A 292 -2.37 8.29 -15.20
CA LEU A 292 -2.31 7.55 -16.46
C LEU A 292 -3.71 7.07 -16.90
N ASN A 293 -4.58 6.70 -15.95
CA ASN A 293 -5.94 6.27 -16.23
C ASN A 293 -6.86 7.44 -16.63
N ALA A 294 -6.74 8.61 -15.98
CA ALA A 294 -7.49 9.81 -16.33
C ALA A 294 -7.18 10.36 -17.74
N THR A 295 -5.98 10.10 -18.26
CA THR A 295 -5.61 10.53 -19.62
C THR A 295 -6.25 9.64 -20.70
N ARG A 296 -6.57 8.38 -20.37
CA ARG A 296 -7.17 7.41 -21.31
C ARG A 296 -8.68 7.54 -21.45
N THR A 297 -9.38 8.13 -20.47
CA THR A 297 -10.84 8.32 -20.52
C THR A 297 -11.26 9.59 -21.27
N VAL A 298 -10.31 10.43 -21.67
CA VAL A 298 -10.55 11.71 -22.39
C VAL A 298 -10.10 11.66 -23.85
N SER A 299 -9.68 10.48 -24.35
CA SER A 299 -9.33 10.25 -25.77
C SER A 299 -10.22 9.20 -26.40
#